data_AF-A0A668RVR0-F1
#
_entry.id   AF-A0A668RVR0-F1
#
_cell.length_a   1.000
_cell.length_b   1.000
_cell.length_c   1.000
_cell.angle_alpha   90.00
_cell.angle_beta   90.00
_cell.angle_gamma   90.00
#
_symmetry.space_group_name_H-M   'P 1'
#
loop_
_entity.id
_entity.type
_entity.pdbx_description
1 polymer ?
#
loop_
_entity_poly.entity_id
_entity_poly.type
_entity_poly.pdbx_seq_one_letter_code
_entity_poly.pdbx_strand_id
1 'polypeptide(L)'
;SECLLLVCPAGVDCINFQCFDPCQNYTALNDDWRSTNNTNVQNLHCDRDIDWQGWYRLFLGQSSARVPERCIDSNRCGTHAPLWITQPHPTQAGEIVDRAVCGKWSVGCCDFNAPTIQVKLCYGNFYVYKLQKPSGCYVAYCAGIVILLSTTTIYQIHIYHVFIKFTCSQKWLQHDCSTCIYF
;
A
#
# COMPACT_ATOMS: atom_id res chain seq x y z
N SER A 1 -13.13 -8.29 -22.52
CA SER A 1 -12.14 -9.37 -22.72
C SER A 1 -12.90 -10.68 -22.88
N GLU A 2 -12.79 -11.28 -24.05
CA GLU A 2 -13.69 -12.33 -24.53
C GLU A 2 -13.37 -13.69 -23.89
N CYS A 3 -14.13 -14.06 -22.88
CA CYS A 3 -14.43 -15.46 -22.56
C CYS A 3 -15.90 -15.66 -22.90
N LEU A 4 -16.20 -15.92 -24.18
CA LEU A 4 -17.58 -16.03 -24.68
C LEU A 4 -18.26 -17.34 -24.27
N LEU A 5 -17.52 -18.33 -23.73
CA LEU A 5 -18.02 -19.67 -23.39
C LEU A 5 -17.44 -20.29 -22.10
N LEU A 6 -16.46 -19.67 -21.44
CA LEU A 6 -15.85 -20.20 -20.22
C LEU A 6 -16.27 -19.37 -19.01
N VAL A 7 -17.14 -19.94 -18.17
CA VAL A 7 -17.46 -19.37 -16.85
C VAL A 7 -16.43 -19.89 -15.87
N CYS A 8 -15.51 -19.04 -15.46
CA CYS A 8 -14.55 -19.39 -14.43
C CYS A 8 -15.22 -19.42 -13.04
N PRO A 9 -14.79 -20.32 -12.12
CA PRO A 9 -15.25 -20.32 -10.75
C PRO A 9 -15.13 -18.96 -10.05
N ALA A 10 -15.82 -18.78 -8.92
CA ALA A 10 -15.67 -17.58 -8.12
C ALA A 10 -14.19 -17.36 -7.72
N GLY A 11 -13.72 -16.12 -7.84
CA GLY A 11 -12.37 -15.75 -7.41
C GLY A 11 -11.25 -16.05 -8.40
N VAL A 12 -11.53 -16.62 -9.58
CA VAL A 12 -10.52 -16.82 -10.62
C VAL A 12 -10.80 -15.91 -11.82
N ASP A 13 -9.75 -15.56 -12.54
CA ASP A 13 -9.84 -14.67 -13.70
C ASP A 13 -9.56 -15.45 -15.00
N CYS A 14 -10.22 -15.04 -16.08
CA CYS A 14 -10.09 -15.66 -17.39
C CYS A 14 -9.06 -14.90 -18.22
N ILE A 15 -7.92 -15.53 -18.52
CA ILE A 15 -6.83 -14.95 -19.32
C ILE A 15 -6.46 -15.95 -20.41
N ASN A 16 -6.47 -15.52 -21.68
CA ASN A 16 -6.16 -16.38 -22.83
C ASN A 16 -6.94 -17.72 -22.84
N PHE A 17 -8.26 -17.66 -22.59
CA PHE A 17 -9.17 -18.82 -22.56
C PHE A 17 -8.90 -19.85 -21.44
N GLN A 18 -8.14 -19.49 -20.41
CA GLN A 18 -7.90 -20.34 -19.25
C GLN A 18 -8.20 -19.59 -17.95
N CYS A 19 -8.79 -20.30 -16.98
CA CYS A 19 -9.04 -19.77 -15.66
C CYS A 19 -7.78 -19.89 -14.81
N PHE A 20 -7.32 -18.75 -14.29
CA PHE A 20 -6.19 -18.69 -13.37
C PHE A 20 -6.60 -18.09 -12.04
N ASP A 21 -6.08 -18.66 -10.95
CA ASP A 21 -6.13 -17.98 -9.67
C ASP A 21 -5.05 -16.88 -9.67
N PRO A 22 -5.42 -15.59 -9.60
CA PRO A 22 -4.45 -14.51 -9.58
C PRO A 22 -3.59 -14.50 -8.32
N CYS A 23 -3.92 -15.27 -7.28
CA CYS A 23 -3.05 -15.50 -6.13
C CYS A 23 -1.87 -16.43 -6.42
N GLN A 24 -1.95 -17.21 -7.50
CA GLN A 24 -0.90 -18.13 -7.93
C GLN A 24 -0.19 -17.65 -9.20
N ASN A 25 -0.83 -16.77 -9.97
CA ASN A 25 -0.28 -16.23 -11.21
C ASN A 25 -0.36 -14.69 -11.23
N TYR A 26 0.72 -14.05 -10.82
CA TYR A 26 0.86 -12.59 -10.82
C TYR A 26 2.29 -12.16 -11.14
N THR A 27 2.43 -10.93 -11.63
CA THR A 27 3.72 -10.28 -11.83
C THR A 27 4.09 -9.48 -10.58
N ALA A 28 5.33 -9.61 -10.11
CA ALA A 28 5.84 -8.76 -9.04
C ALA A 28 6.10 -7.35 -9.56
N LEU A 29 5.47 -6.35 -8.94
CA LEU A 29 5.70 -4.93 -9.19
C LEU A 29 6.49 -4.36 -8.02
N ASN A 30 7.81 -4.33 -8.15
CA ASN A 30 8.75 -3.94 -7.10
C ASN A 30 9.56 -2.69 -7.50
N ASP A 31 8.83 -1.60 -7.70
CA ASP A 31 9.39 -0.31 -8.06
C ASP A 31 9.44 0.58 -6.82
N ASP A 32 10.63 0.78 -6.24
CA ASP A 32 10.77 1.58 -5.01
C ASP A 32 10.29 3.02 -5.16
N TRP A 33 10.33 3.57 -6.38
CA TRP A 33 9.84 4.92 -6.68
C TRP A 33 8.32 5.06 -6.44
N ARG A 34 7.56 3.96 -6.41
CA ARG A 34 6.11 3.98 -6.13
C ARG A 34 5.77 4.23 -4.66
N SER A 35 6.77 4.22 -3.76
CA SER A 35 6.56 4.41 -2.33
C SER A 35 5.80 5.69 -2.01
N THR A 36 4.82 5.62 -1.11
CA THR A 36 4.13 6.81 -0.58
C THR A 36 5.05 7.79 0.14
N ASN A 37 6.25 7.33 0.55
CA ASN A 37 7.29 8.17 1.13
C ASN A 37 8.23 8.80 0.09
N ASN A 38 8.14 8.40 -1.18
CA ASN A 38 8.95 8.99 -2.24
C ASN A 38 8.45 10.41 -2.56
N THR A 39 9.34 11.38 -2.39
CA THR A 39 9.13 12.82 -2.66
C THR A 39 9.92 13.31 -3.87
N ASN A 40 10.56 12.42 -4.63
CA ASN A 40 11.33 12.79 -5.81
C ASN A 40 10.39 13.33 -6.91
N VAL A 41 10.66 14.56 -7.34
CA VAL A 41 9.91 15.26 -8.40
C VAL A 41 10.74 15.50 -9.67
N GLN A 42 11.98 15.06 -9.70
CA GLN A 42 12.88 15.24 -10.85
C GLN A 42 12.73 14.08 -11.84
N ASN A 43 12.59 12.85 -11.33
CA ASN A 43 12.40 11.65 -12.12
C ASN A 43 10.98 11.15 -11.94
N LEU A 44 10.09 11.60 -12.83
CA LEU A 44 8.68 11.30 -12.76
C LEU A 44 8.32 10.15 -13.69
N HIS A 45 7.41 9.30 -13.22
CA HIS A 45 6.98 8.09 -13.91
C HIS A 45 5.53 8.20 -14.36
N CYS A 46 5.22 7.49 -15.45
CA CYS A 46 3.91 7.44 -16.07
C CYS A 46 3.43 6.00 -16.21
N ASP A 47 2.46 5.58 -15.41
CA ASP A 47 1.88 4.24 -15.53
C ASP A 47 1.07 4.06 -16.82
N ARG A 48 0.72 5.15 -17.52
CA ARG A 48 0.12 5.09 -18.85
C ARG A 48 1.03 4.36 -19.88
N ASP A 49 2.34 4.41 -19.68
CA ASP A 49 3.30 3.88 -20.64
C ASP A 49 3.65 2.40 -20.37
N ILE A 50 3.06 1.81 -19.31
CA ILE A 50 3.14 0.38 -19.01
C ILE A 50 2.01 -0.36 -19.74
N ASP A 51 2.33 -1.50 -20.34
CA ASP A 51 1.34 -2.43 -20.87
C ASP A 51 0.79 -3.29 -19.73
N TRP A 52 -0.31 -2.83 -19.13
CA TRP A 52 -0.96 -3.50 -18.01
C TRP A 52 -1.69 -4.77 -18.50
N GLN A 53 -1.06 -5.92 -18.29
CA GLN A 53 -1.59 -7.23 -18.65
C GLN A 53 -1.56 -8.17 -17.44
N GLY A 54 -2.74 -8.67 -17.07
CA GLY A 54 -2.89 -9.62 -15.96
C GLY A 54 -2.87 -8.98 -14.57
N TRP A 55 -2.36 -9.74 -13.60
CA TRP A 55 -2.42 -9.40 -12.18
C TRP A 55 -1.04 -9.06 -11.63
N TYR A 56 -1.01 -8.15 -10.66
CA TYR A 56 0.22 -7.62 -10.07
C TYR A 56 0.18 -7.71 -8.56
N ARG A 57 1.33 -8.01 -7.96
CA ARG A 57 1.56 -7.92 -6.51
C ARG A 57 2.60 -6.85 -6.25
N LEU A 58 2.27 -5.90 -5.39
CA LEU A 58 3.13 -4.76 -5.09
C LEU A 58 4.13 -5.11 -3.97
N PHE A 59 5.35 -4.66 -4.15
CA PHE A 59 6.43 -4.74 -3.17
C PHE A 59 7.14 -3.40 -3.06
N LEU A 60 7.77 -3.17 -1.90
CA LEU A 60 8.75 -2.11 -1.69
C LEU A 60 9.97 -2.76 -1.02
N GLY A 61 11.06 -2.86 -1.76
CA GLY A 61 12.19 -3.73 -1.41
C GLY A 61 11.76 -5.17 -1.18
N GLN A 62 11.94 -5.67 0.05
CA GLN A 62 11.56 -7.02 0.48
C GLN A 62 10.20 -7.08 1.20
N SER A 63 9.52 -5.94 1.34
CA SER A 63 8.27 -5.85 2.10
C SER A 63 7.07 -5.95 1.16
N SER A 64 6.02 -6.66 1.61
CA SER A 64 4.73 -6.63 0.92
C SER A 64 4.14 -5.23 0.99
N ALA A 65 3.71 -4.71 -0.15
CA ALA A 65 3.08 -3.40 -0.25
C ALA A 65 1.66 -3.53 -0.82
N ARG A 66 0.86 -2.47 -0.66
CA ARG A 66 -0.48 -2.37 -1.22
C ARG A 66 -0.74 -0.97 -1.77
N VAL A 67 -1.70 -0.86 -2.69
CA VAL A 67 -2.21 0.46 -3.08
C VAL A 67 -2.83 1.12 -1.83
N PRO A 68 -2.56 2.39 -1.52
CA PRO A 68 -3.10 3.00 -0.30
C PRO A 68 -4.62 3.19 -0.38
N GLU A 69 -5.30 3.02 0.76
CA GLU A 69 -6.74 3.28 0.96
C GLU A 69 -7.01 4.73 1.39
N ARG A 70 -5.99 5.58 1.31
CA ARG A 70 -6.03 6.96 1.75
C ARG A 70 -5.48 7.88 0.67
N CYS A 71 -5.96 9.10 0.71
CA CYS A 71 -5.42 10.20 -0.05
C CYS A 71 -3.90 10.35 0.16
N ILE A 72 -3.18 10.42 -0.95
CA ILE A 72 -1.73 10.69 -1.01
C ILE A 72 -1.56 12.06 -1.65
N ASP A 73 -0.77 12.94 -1.02
CA ASP A 73 -0.48 14.28 -1.53
C ASP A 73 0.14 14.25 -2.93
N SER A 74 -0.13 15.28 -3.74
CA SER A 74 0.49 15.41 -5.05
C SER A 74 2.03 15.43 -4.94
N ASN A 75 2.72 15.08 -6.03
CA ASN A 75 4.18 14.99 -6.06
C ASN A 75 4.72 13.92 -5.08
N ARG A 76 4.10 12.74 -5.11
CA ARG A 76 4.48 11.57 -4.33
C ARG A 76 4.49 10.34 -5.23
N CYS A 77 5.05 9.24 -4.73
CA CYS A 77 5.10 7.96 -5.46
C CYS A 77 5.78 8.10 -6.84
N GLY A 78 6.77 8.99 -6.92
CA GLY A 78 7.54 9.24 -8.14
C GLY A 78 6.70 9.81 -9.29
N THR A 79 5.62 10.53 -9.00
CA THR A 79 4.72 11.06 -10.02
C THR A 79 4.08 12.38 -9.56
N HIS A 80 3.49 13.15 -10.48
CA HIS A 80 2.74 14.35 -10.12
C HIS A 80 1.39 14.00 -9.50
N ALA A 81 0.69 13.04 -10.11
CA ALA A 81 -0.63 12.58 -9.71
C ALA A 81 -0.64 11.15 -9.16
N PRO A 82 -0.47 10.97 -7.83
CA PRO A 82 -0.58 9.66 -7.22
C PRO A 82 -2.00 9.10 -7.31
N LEU A 83 -2.09 7.81 -7.61
CA LEU A 83 -3.33 7.04 -7.59
C LEU A 83 -3.46 6.22 -6.31
N TRP A 84 -4.66 6.23 -5.72
CA TRP A 84 -5.03 5.51 -4.52
C TRP A 84 -6.46 4.95 -4.64
N ILE A 85 -6.81 3.92 -3.85
CA ILE A 85 -8.17 3.35 -3.88
C ILE A 85 -9.07 4.02 -2.86
N THR A 86 -10.32 4.31 -3.23
CA THR A 86 -11.26 5.07 -2.39
C THR A 86 -12.04 4.22 -1.39
N GLN A 87 -11.93 2.90 -1.51
CA GLN A 87 -12.64 1.91 -0.70
C GLN A 87 -11.64 0.94 -0.05
N PRO A 88 -11.93 0.42 1.16
CA PRO A 88 -11.06 -0.56 1.82
C PRO A 88 -10.82 -1.81 0.97
N HIS A 89 -9.66 -2.42 1.07
CA HIS A 89 -9.36 -3.72 0.43
C HIS A 89 -10.35 -4.80 0.90
N PRO A 90 -10.60 -5.85 0.09
CA PRO A 90 -11.41 -6.99 0.51
C PRO A 90 -10.82 -7.65 1.76
N THR A 91 -11.66 -7.96 2.74
CA THR A 91 -11.26 -8.68 3.95
C THR A 91 -11.51 -10.19 3.84
N GLN A 92 -12.38 -10.60 2.90
CA GLN A 92 -12.67 -11.99 2.61
C GLN A 92 -11.74 -12.49 1.50
N ALA A 93 -11.00 -13.56 1.78
CA ALA A 93 -10.17 -14.22 0.79
C ALA A 93 -11.03 -14.95 -0.24
N GLY A 94 -10.54 -15.04 -1.47
CA GLY A 94 -11.21 -15.79 -2.55
C GLY A 94 -12.19 -14.98 -3.40
N GLU A 95 -12.45 -13.71 -3.06
CA GLU A 95 -13.30 -12.84 -3.88
C GLU A 95 -12.48 -11.82 -4.67
N ILE A 96 -12.84 -11.65 -5.95
CA ILE A 96 -12.36 -10.55 -6.78
C ILE A 96 -13.38 -9.43 -6.65
N VAL A 97 -12.92 -8.25 -6.22
CA VAL A 97 -13.77 -7.09 -6.00
C VAL A 97 -13.25 -5.88 -6.77
N ASP A 98 -14.18 -5.06 -7.26
CA ASP A 98 -13.84 -3.82 -7.94
C ASP A 98 -13.51 -2.72 -6.91
N ARG A 99 -12.51 -1.90 -7.24
CA ARG A 99 -12.10 -0.74 -6.43
C ARG A 99 -12.01 0.49 -7.30
N ALA A 100 -12.78 1.51 -6.93
CA ALA A 100 -12.66 2.83 -7.53
C ALA A 100 -11.30 3.43 -7.17
N VAL A 101 -10.67 4.04 -8.17
CA VAL A 101 -9.33 4.64 -8.06
C VAL A 101 -9.46 6.13 -8.27
N CYS A 102 -8.83 6.90 -7.40
CA CYS A 102 -8.76 8.34 -7.57
C CYS A 102 -7.33 8.85 -7.65
N GLY A 103 -7.13 9.90 -8.46
CA GLY A 103 -5.90 10.66 -8.58
C GLY A 103 -6.00 12.03 -7.91
N LYS A 104 -4.92 12.43 -7.24
CA LYS A 104 -4.75 13.79 -6.70
C LYS A 104 -3.80 14.59 -7.58
N TRP A 105 -4.15 15.80 -7.93
CA TRP A 105 -3.30 16.75 -8.67
C TRP A 105 -3.18 18.09 -7.91
N SER A 106 -4.28 18.56 -7.31
CA SER A 106 -4.38 19.89 -6.75
C SER A 106 -4.75 19.86 -5.25
N VAL A 107 -5.73 20.65 -4.83
CA VAL A 107 -6.13 20.83 -3.44
C VAL A 107 -6.98 19.67 -2.94
N GLY A 108 -7.88 19.14 -3.78
CA GLY A 108 -8.78 18.03 -3.42
C GLY A 108 -8.04 16.71 -3.22
N CYS A 109 -8.66 15.74 -2.54
CA CYS A 109 -8.12 14.38 -2.46
C CYS A 109 -8.40 13.54 -3.70
N CYS A 110 -9.40 13.96 -4.48
CA CYS A 110 -9.85 13.26 -5.65
C CYS A 110 -10.17 14.27 -6.75
N ASP A 111 -9.15 14.63 -7.53
CA ASP A 111 -9.29 15.60 -8.63
C ASP A 111 -9.84 14.93 -9.91
N PHE A 112 -9.56 13.63 -10.09
CA PHE A 112 -10.06 12.86 -11.22
C PHE A 112 -10.17 11.37 -10.91
N ASN A 113 -11.16 10.72 -11.52
CA ASN A 113 -11.31 9.27 -11.44
C ASN A 113 -10.39 8.59 -12.45
N ALA A 114 -9.61 7.62 -11.98
CA ALA A 114 -8.90 6.69 -12.85
C ALA A 114 -9.78 5.45 -13.12
N PRO A 115 -9.45 4.62 -14.13
CA PRO A 115 -10.20 3.39 -14.36
C PRO A 115 -10.23 2.50 -13.11
N THR A 116 -11.41 1.94 -12.84
CA THR A 116 -11.63 0.97 -11.77
C THR A 116 -10.68 -0.21 -11.93
N ILE A 117 -10.11 -0.69 -10.83
CA ILE A 117 -9.25 -1.86 -10.80
C ILE A 117 -9.94 -3.01 -10.09
N GLN A 118 -9.44 -4.22 -10.28
CA GLN A 118 -9.88 -5.39 -9.52
C GLN A 118 -8.84 -5.75 -8.46
N VAL A 119 -9.30 -6.19 -7.30
CA VAL A 119 -8.45 -6.53 -6.16
C VAL A 119 -8.91 -7.86 -5.58
N LYS A 120 -7.96 -8.73 -5.22
CA LYS A 120 -8.23 -9.98 -4.51
C LYS A 120 -7.33 -10.12 -3.29
N LEU A 121 -7.91 -10.55 -2.16
CA LEU A 121 -7.15 -11.00 -1.00
C LEU A 121 -6.77 -12.47 -1.15
N CYS A 122 -5.49 -12.77 -0.99
CA CYS A 122 -4.92 -14.10 -1.13
C CYS A 122 -4.59 -14.73 0.22
N TYR A 123 -4.58 -16.08 0.25
CA TYR A 123 -4.00 -16.83 1.36
C TYR A 123 -2.55 -16.38 1.60
N GLY A 124 -2.16 -16.16 2.85
CA GLY A 124 -0.89 -15.51 3.19
C GLY A 124 -0.99 -13.98 3.37
N ASN A 125 -2.20 -13.43 3.39
CA ASN A 125 -2.50 -12.04 3.75
C ASN A 125 -1.79 -11.00 2.87
N PHE A 126 -1.89 -11.19 1.55
CA PHE A 126 -1.41 -10.22 0.56
C PHE A 126 -2.47 -9.98 -0.50
N TYR A 127 -2.33 -8.86 -1.20
CA TYR A 127 -3.26 -8.44 -2.24
C TYR A 127 -2.63 -8.57 -3.62
N VAL A 128 -3.46 -8.95 -4.58
CA VAL A 128 -3.13 -8.88 -6.01
C VAL A 128 -4.13 -7.96 -6.70
N TYR A 129 -3.65 -7.25 -7.72
CA TYR A 129 -4.36 -6.17 -8.39
C TYR A 129 -4.37 -6.39 -9.89
N LYS A 130 -5.54 -6.32 -10.50
CA LYS A 130 -5.68 -6.14 -11.94
C LYS A 130 -5.70 -4.64 -12.22
N LEU A 131 -4.49 -4.06 -12.27
CA LEU A 131 -4.30 -2.63 -12.52
C LEU A 131 -4.72 -2.29 -13.95
N GLN A 132 -5.09 -1.03 -14.17
CA GLN A 132 -5.58 -0.55 -15.45
C GLN A 132 -4.78 0.67 -15.90
N LYS A 133 -4.63 0.83 -17.22
CA LYS A 133 -3.91 1.95 -17.81
C LYS A 133 -4.60 3.28 -17.50
N PRO A 134 -3.96 4.21 -16.77
CA PRO A 134 -4.51 5.56 -16.58
C PRO A 134 -4.45 6.36 -17.90
N SER A 135 -5.32 7.37 -18.03
CA SER A 135 -5.42 8.19 -19.25
C SER A 135 -4.31 9.25 -19.40
N GLY A 136 -3.73 9.71 -18.28
CA GLY A 136 -2.70 10.77 -18.26
C GLY A 136 -1.27 10.28 -18.00
N CYS A 137 -0.27 11.09 -18.38
CA CYS A 137 1.13 10.91 -17.94
C CYS A 137 1.36 11.66 -16.64
N TYR A 138 2.43 11.31 -15.93
CA TYR A 138 2.72 11.72 -14.56
C TYR A 138 1.57 11.36 -13.63
N VAL A 139 1.00 10.18 -13.89
CA VAL A 139 -0.03 9.52 -13.09
C VAL A 139 0.45 8.09 -12.83
N ALA A 140 0.47 7.66 -11.57
CA ALA A 140 0.94 6.32 -11.20
C ALA A 140 0.30 5.79 -9.92
N TYR A 141 0.12 4.47 -9.83
CA TYR A 141 -0.30 3.76 -8.64
C TYR A 141 0.76 3.83 -7.55
N CYS A 142 0.37 4.37 -6.40
CA CYS A 142 1.19 4.35 -5.19
C CYS A 142 1.27 2.96 -4.59
N ALA A 143 2.37 2.71 -3.89
CA ALA A 143 2.59 1.56 -3.04
C ALA A 143 2.89 2.02 -1.60
N GLY A 144 2.20 1.43 -0.62
CA GLY A 144 2.46 1.67 0.80
C GLY A 144 2.65 0.36 1.55
N ILE A 145 3.62 0.33 2.45
CA ILE A 145 3.78 -0.77 3.41
C ILE A 145 2.72 -0.61 4.48
N VAL A 146 1.92 -1.65 4.69
CA VAL A 146 1.10 -1.74 5.90
C VAL A 146 1.99 -2.34 6.95
N ILE A 147 2.36 -1.54 7.94
CA ILE A 147 2.82 -2.11 9.19
C ILE A 147 1.57 -2.72 9.80
N LEU A 148 1.33 -4.00 9.53
CA LEU A 148 0.48 -4.81 10.38
C LEU A 148 1.23 -4.81 11.71
N LEU A 149 0.88 -3.86 12.57
CA LEU A 149 1.26 -3.96 13.96
C LEU A 149 0.61 -5.26 14.39
N SER A 150 1.39 -6.34 14.44
CA SER A 150 0.95 -7.55 15.09
C SER A 150 0.50 -7.12 16.48
N THR A 151 -0.52 -7.75 17.04
CA THR A 151 -0.88 -7.49 18.44
C THR A 151 0.37 -7.58 19.33
N THR A 152 1.32 -8.46 18.99
CA THR A 152 2.65 -8.51 19.59
C THR A 152 3.50 -7.25 19.39
N THR A 153 3.50 -6.55 18.24
CA THR A 153 4.23 -5.28 18.08
C THR A 153 3.60 -4.15 18.87
N ILE A 154 2.26 -4.10 18.98
CA ILE A 154 1.58 -3.12 19.84
C ILE A 154 1.95 -3.38 21.30
N TYR A 155 1.86 -4.63 21.78
CA TYR A 155 2.31 -4.97 23.13
C TYR A 155 3.79 -4.66 23.33
N GLN A 156 4.66 -4.93 22.35
CA GLN A 156 6.08 -4.58 22.43
C GLN A 156 6.30 -3.06 22.48
N ILE A 157 5.59 -2.25 21.68
CA ILE A 157 5.65 -0.78 21.74
C ILE A 157 5.07 -0.26 23.06
N HIS A 158 3.96 -0.81 23.54
CA HIS A 158 3.34 -0.44 24.81
C HIS A 158 4.24 -0.77 26.00
N ILE A 159 4.90 -1.93 25.96
CA ILE A 159 5.94 -2.33 26.92
C ILE A 159 7.12 -1.35 26.81
N TYR A 160 7.68 -1.12 25.63
CA TYR A 160 8.80 -0.19 25.44
C TYR A 160 8.50 1.25 25.93
N HIS A 161 7.33 1.81 25.63
CA HIS A 161 6.92 3.13 26.13
C HIS A 161 6.69 3.17 27.64
N VAL A 162 6.29 2.05 28.25
CA VAL A 162 6.17 1.92 29.71
C VAL A 162 7.54 1.79 30.38
N PHE A 163 8.53 1.15 29.72
CA PHE A 163 9.90 1.00 30.23
C PHE A 163 10.80 2.25 30.01
N ILE A 164 10.45 3.17 29.11
CA ILE A 164 11.21 4.43 28.88
C ILE A 164 10.62 5.59 29.69
N LYS A 165 10.33 5.37 30.98
CA LYS A 165 10.31 6.45 31.97
C LYS A 165 11.16 6.00 33.15
N PHE A 166 12.04 6.91 33.57
CA PHE A 166 13.06 6.79 34.61
C PHE A 166 14.41 6.18 34.19
N THR A 167 15.31 7.07 33.76
CA THR A 167 16.65 7.13 34.36
C THR A 167 17.03 8.61 34.49
N CYS A 168 16.89 9.15 35.70
CA CYS A 168 17.69 10.29 36.13
C CYS A 168 18.91 9.71 36.85
N SER A 169 20.12 10.08 36.43
CA SER A 169 21.31 10.04 37.28
C SER A 169 22.39 10.96 36.71
N GLN A 170 22.65 12.03 37.47
CA GLN A 170 23.66 13.05 37.24
C GLN A 170 25.10 12.56 37.57
N LYS A 171 26.11 13.25 37.04
CA LYS A 171 27.39 13.43 37.76
C LYS A 171 27.79 14.92 37.86
N TRP A 172 27.45 15.46 39.04
CA TRP A 172 28.19 16.37 39.94
C TRP A 172 28.78 17.70 39.45
N LEU A 173 28.16 18.81 39.86
CA LEU A 173 28.83 19.94 40.53
C LEU A 173 27.91 20.48 41.65
N GLN A 174 28.20 20.00 42.86
CA GLN A 174 28.11 20.64 44.18
C GLN A 174 26.81 21.28 44.74
N HIS A 175 26.49 20.75 45.93
CA HIS A 175 25.74 21.28 47.07
C HIS A 175 24.21 21.04 47.15
N ASP A 176 23.91 20.18 48.13
CA ASP A 176 22.66 19.97 48.87
C ASP A 176 21.42 19.45 48.13
N CYS A 177 21.07 18.20 48.42
CA CYS A 177 19.83 17.95 49.16
C CYS A 177 19.79 16.53 49.73
N SER A 178 19.77 16.47 51.06
CA SER A 178 19.54 15.30 51.87
C SER A 178 18.10 14.81 51.75
N THR A 179 17.92 13.48 51.78
CA THR A 179 16.74 12.74 52.33
C THR A 179 15.36 12.95 51.66
N CYS A 180 14.47 11.96 51.48
CA CYS A 180 14.50 10.51 51.59
C CYS A 180 13.07 9.99 51.28
N ILE A 181 12.99 8.70 50.90
CA ILE A 181 11.91 7.73 51.24
C ILE A 181 10.59 7.77 50.45
N TYR A 182 10.51 6.79 49.55
CA TYR A 182 9.47 5.76 49.34
C TYR A 182 8.03 5.99 49.82
N PHE A 183 7.12 5.99 48.83
CA PHE A 183 5.98 5.06 48.76
C PHE A 183 6.02 4.32 47.42
#